data_AF-A0A3G8M4D8-F1
#
_entry.id   AF-A0A3G8M4D8-F1
#
_cell.length_a   1.000
_cell.length_b   1.000
_cell.length_c   1.000
_cell.angle_alpha   90.00
_cell.angle_beta   90.00
_cell.angle_gamma   90.00
#
_symmetry.space_group_name_H-M   'P 1'
#
loop_
_entity.id
_entity.type
_entity.pdbx_description
1 polymer ?
#
loop_
_entity_poly.entity_id
_entity_poly.type
_entity_poly.pdbx_seq_one_letter_code
_entity_poly.pdbx_strand_id
1 'polypeptide(L)'
;MKNITVSLDDELYRRARIRAAQDDTSVSAVVRRFLTEFASEGTEFERLKRQEQDLRAQIQEFRAADRLSRESVHERPIGHPKR
;
A
#
# COMPACT_ATOMS: atom_id res chain seq x y z
N MET A 1 24.69 -6.83 17.04
CA MET A 1 23.44 -6.04 17.03
C MET A 1 23.78 -4.62 17.41
N LYS A 2 23.24 -3.60 16.72
CA LYS A 2 23.42 -2.20 17.12
C LYS A 2 22.21 -1.79 17.95
N ASN A 3 22.45 -1.12 19.08
CA ASN A 3 21.38 -0.58 19.93
C ASN A 3 21.08 0.84 19.49
N ILE A 4 19.80 1.19 19.38
CA ILE A 4 19.33 2.53 19.11
C ILE A 4 18.58 3.04 20.34
N THR A 5 18.84 4.28 20.74
CA THR A 5 18.10 4.96 21.80
C THR A 5 17.15 5.95 21.13
N VAL A 6 15.86 5.84 21.43
CA VAL A 6 14.82 6.71 20.86
C VAL A 6 14.04 7.32 22.02
N SER A 7 13.92 8.63 22.04
CA SER A 7 13.05 9.33 23.00
C SER A 7 11.61 9.26 22.49
N LEU A 8 10.70 8.78 23.33
CA LEU A 8 9.27 8.68 23.06
C LEU A 8 8.51 9.39 24.17
N ASP A 9 7.38 9.99 23.82
CA ASP A 9 6.46 10.53 24.82
C ASP A 9 5.87 9.40 25.68
N ASP A 10 5.68 9.65 26.98
CA ASP A 10 5.21 8.63 27.94
C ASP A 10 3.86 8.01 27.52
N GLU A 11 2.94 8.84 27.00
CA GLU A 11 1.64 8.38 26.53
C GLU A 11 1.76 7.50 25.27
N LEU A 12 2.70 7.81 24.38
CA LEU A 12 2.97 6.98 23.21
C LEU A 12 3.59 5.64 23.63
N TYR A 13 4.57 5.66 24.53
CA TYR A 13 5.19 4.45 25.06
C TYR A 13 4.17 3.55 25.75
N ARG A 14 3.27 4.12 26.57
CA ARG A 14 2.21 3.39 27.26
C ARG A 14 1.26 2.70 26.28
N ARG A 15 0.75 3.44 25.28
CA ARG A 15 -0.16 2.87 24.26
C ARG A 15 0.53 1.80 23.43
N ALA A 16 1.77 2.04 23.00
CA ALA A 16 2.55 1.08 22.24
C ALA A 16 2.80 -0.20 23.03
N ARG A 17 3.09 -0.10 24.33
CA ARG A 17 3.29 -1.26 25.21
C ARG A 17 2.02 -2.08 25.40
N ILE A 18 0.86 -1.42 25.60
CA ILE A 18 -0.43 -2.11 25.72
C ILE A 18 -0.74 -2.87 24.42
N ARG A 19 -0.60 -2.21 23.27
CA ARG A 19 -0.85 -2.81 21.96
C ARG A 19 0.11 -3.98 21.70
N ALA A 20 1.40 -3.81 21.99
CA ALA A 20 2.40 -4.85 21.82
C ALA A 20 2.08 -6.08 22.69
N ALA A 21 1.68 -5.86 23.95
CA ALA A 21 1.28 -6.95 24.84
C ALA A 21 0.02 -7.68 24.37
N GLN A 22 -0.95 -6.98 23.76
CA GLN A 22 -2.14 -7.61 23.16
C GLN A 22 -1.80 -8.50 21.98
N ASP A 23 -0.76 -8.15 21.23
CA ASP A 23 -0.31 -8.87 20.03
C ASP A 23 0.85 -9.86 20.36
N ASP A 24 1.01 -10.25 21.65
CA ASP A 24 2.07 -11.14 22.16
C ASP A 24 3.50 -10.76 21.70
N THR A 25 3.75 -9.45 21.57
CA THR A 25 5.01 -8.90 21.07
C THR A 25 5.60 -7.85 22.02
N SER A 26 6.82 -7.41 21.73
CA SER A 26 7.49 -6.34 22.48
C SER A 26 7.56 -5.06 21.65
N VAL A 27 7.62 -3.91 22.31
CA VAL A 27 7.82 -2.62 21.64
C VAL A 27 9.07 -2.63 20.76
N SER A 28 10.15 -3.29 21.21
CA SER A 28 11.38 -3.46 20.43
C SER A 28 11.18 -4.30 19.16
N ALA A 29 10.34 -5.34 19.22
CA ALA A 29 9.99 -6.14 18.05
C ALA A 29 9.11 -5.36 17.06
N VAL A 30 8.16 -4.55 17.55
CA VAL A 30 7.36 -3.65 16.73
C VAL A 30 8.23 -2.63 16.02
N VAL A 31 9.15 -1.97 16.74
CA VAL A 31 10.10 -1.01 16.16
C VAL A 31 11.00 -1.68 15.11
N ARG A 32 11.49 -2.90 15.39
CA ARG A 32 12.28 -3.66 14.42
C ARG A 32 11.49 -3.95 13.15
N ARG A 33 10.23 -4.38 13.26
CA ARG A 33 9.37 -4.64 12.11
C ARG A 33 9.14 -3.36 11.31
N PHE A 34 8.79 -2.27 11.99
CA PHE A 34 8.58 -0.97 11.36
C PHE A 34 9.82 -0.49 10.62
N LEU A 35 11.02 -0.58 11.22
CA LEU A 35 12.26 -0.20 10.55
C LEU A 35 12.60 -1.10 9.36
N THR A 36 12.25 -2.39 9.44
CA THR A 36 12.43 -3.33 8.33
C THR A 36 11.51 -2.98 7.17
N GLU A 37 10.25 -2.68 7.46
CA GLU A 37 9.25 -2.26 6.47
C GLU A 37 9.63 -0.91 5.86
N PHE A 38 10.01 0.07 6.68
CA PHE A 38 10.50 1.38 6.22
C PHE A 38 11.73 1.27 5.29
N ALA A 39 12.69 0.39 5.63
CA ALA A 39 13.83 0.13 4.76
C ALA A 39 13.44 -0.63 3.48
N SER A 40 12.36 -1.44 3.54
CA SER A 40 11.87 -2.24 2.41
C SER A 40 10.98 -1.43 1.47
N GLU A 41 10.19 -0.47 1.95
CA GLU A 41 9.28 0.36 1.14
C GLU A 41 10.03 1.09 0.02
N GLY A 42 11.24 1.59 0.28
CA GLY A 42 12.09 2.17 -0.78
C GLY A 42 12.41 1.16 -1.89
N THR A 43 12.70 -0.09 -1.51
CA THR A 43 13.03 -1.16 -2.46
C THR A 43 11.81 -1.74 -3.18
N GLU A 44 10.67 -1.87 -2.49
CA GLU A 44 9.45 -2.46 -3.03
C GLU A 44 8.71 -1.47 -3.90
N PHE A 45 8.62 -0.19 -3.51
CA PHE A 45 8.08 0.87 -4.36
C PHE A 45 8.89 1.01 -5.65
N GLU A 46 10.22 1.01 -5.56
CA GLU A 46 11.08 1.03 -6.77
C GLU A 46 10.91 -0.24 -7.62
N ARG A 47 10.78 -1.41 -6.99
CA ARG A 47 10.51 -2.68 -7.71
C ARG A 47 9.18 -2.63 -8.44
N LEU A 48 8.11 -2.21 -7.76
CA LEU A 48 6.77 -2.06 -8.32
C LEU A 48 6.76 -1.04 -9.45
N LYS A 49 7.44 0.10 -9.27
CA LYS A 49 7.59 1.11 -10.32
C LYS A 49 8.30 0.55 -11.56
N ARG A 50 9.35 -0.27 -11.38
CA ARG A 50 10.03 -0.93 -12.50
C ARG A 50 9.12 -1.94 -13.20
N GLN A 51 8.42 -2.79 -12.44
CA GLN A 51 7.46 -3.74 -13.00
C GLN A 51 6.34 -3.05 -13.78
N GLU A 52 5.87 -1.91 -13.28
CA GLU A 52 4.85 -1.09 -13.93
C GLU A 52 5.33 -0.51 -15.26
N GLN A 53 6.57 0.01 -15.28
CA GLN A 53 7.22 0.48 -16.49
C GLN A 53 7.43 -0.64 -17.52
N ASP A 54 7.87 -1.82 -17.08
CA ASP A 54 8.06 -2.99 -17.94
C ASP A 54 6.73 -3.45 -18.55
N LEU A 55 5.67 -3.50 -17.75
CA LEU A 55 4.34 -3.87 -18.21
C LEU A 55 3.76 -2.84 -19.19
N ARG A 56 3.96 -1.54 -18.94
CA ARG A 56 3.59 -0.47 -19.88
C ARG A 56 4.37 -0.54 -21.18
N ALA A 57 5.66 -0.85 -21.13
CA ALA A 57 6.51 -0.99 -22.31
C ALA A 57 6.08 -2.16 -23.21
N GLN A 58 5.42 -3.18 -22.65
CA GLN A 58 4.84 -4.28 -23.42
C GLN A 58 3.57 -3.88 -24.21
N ILE A 59 2.96 -2.74 -23.89
CA ILE A 59 1.78 -2.24 -24.59
C ILE A 59 2.25 -1.51 -25.86
N GLN A 60 2.29 -2.22 -26.98
CA GLN A 60 2.73 -1.68 -28.27
C GLN A 60 1.63 -0.86 -28.98
N GLU A 61 0.40 -1.34 -28.96
CA GLU A 61 -0.78 -0.60 -29.45
C GLU A 61 -1.93 -0.78 -28.47
N PHE A 62 -2.42 0.35 -27.95
CA PHE A 62 -3.62 0.41 -27.13
C PHE A 62 -4.50 1.55 -27.62
N ARG A 63 -5.69 1.22 -28.13
CA ARG A 63 -6.70 2.21 -28.46
C ARG A 63 -7.94 1.96 -27.62
N ALA A 64 -8.26 2.93 -26.76
CA ALA A 64 -9.43 2.86 -25.90
C ALA A 64 -10.75 2.68 -26.70
N ALA A 65 -10.78 3.16 -27.95
CA ALA A 65 -11.92 3.03 -28.85
C ALA A 65 -12.26 1.57 -29.23
N ASP A 66 -11.29 0.65 -29.19
CA ASP A 66 -11.53 -0.77 -29.53
C ASP A 66 -12.29 -1.51 -28.41
N ARG A 67 -12.24 -0.98 -27.18
CA ARG A 67 -12.86 -1.61 -26.00
C ARG A 67 -14.23 -1.04 -25.68
N LEU A 68 -14.46 0.24 -26.02
CA LEU A 68 -15.69 0.92 -25.71
C LEU A 68 -15.99 1.92 -26.81
N SER A 69 -17.00 1.62 -27.62
CA SER A 69 -17.44 2.54 -28.66
C SER A 69 -18.07 3.78 -28.03
N ARG A 70 -18.03 4.90 -28.76
CA ARG A 70 -18.60 6.17 -28.29
C ARG A 70 -20.08 6.04 -27.98
N GLU A 71 -20.78 5.21 -28.75
CA GLU A 71 -22.20 4.91 -28.60
C GLU A 71 -22.46 4.17 -27.27
N SER A 72 -21.62 3.18 -26.93
CA SER A 72 -21.70 2.45 -25.65
C SER A 72 -21.42 3.33 -24.42
N VAL A 73 -20.64 4.42 -24.55
CA VAL A 73 -20.42 5.40 -23.46
C VAL A 73 -21.68 6.21 -23.17
N HIS A 74 -22.48 6.51 -24.19
CA HIS A 74 -23.72 7.28 -24.07
C HIS A 74 -24.91 6.41 -23.66
N GLU A 75 -24.75 5.08 -23.70
CA GLU A 75 -25.72 4.13 -23.17
C GLU A 75 -25.66 4.17 -21.63
N ARG A 76 -26.32 5.19 -21.05
CA ARG A 76 -26.55 5.26 -19.62
C ARG A 76 -27.37 4.02 -19.24
N PRO A 77 -26.90 3.14 -18.35
CA PRO A 77 -27.75 2.10 -17.80
C PRO A 77 -28.82 2.85 -17.00
N ILE A 78 -29.97 3.07 -17.63
CA ILE A 78 -31.19 3.56 -17.01
C ILE A 78 -31.40 2.66 -15.80
N GLY A 79 -31.14 3.23 -14.61
CA GLY A 79 -31.10 2.49 -13.36
C GLY A 79 -32.32 1.59 -13.27
N HIS A 80 -32.08 0.30 -13.01
CA HIS A 80 -33.16 -0.61 -12.65
C HIS A 80 -34.00 0.05 -11.55
N PRO A 81 -35.30 0.28 -11.76
CA PRO A 81 -36.15 0.69 -10.66
C PRO A 81 -36.16 -0.48 -9.67
N LYS A 82 -35.63 -0.25 -8.47
CA LYS A 82 -35.80 -1.17 -7.34
C LYS A 82 -37.30 -1.42 -7.16
N ARG A 83 -37.71 -2.67 -7.36
CA ARG A 83 -38.96 -3.21 -6.81
C ARG A 83 -38.59 -4.29 -5.81
#